data_AF-A0A2R3J3X5-F1
#
_entry.id   AF-A0A2R3J3X5-F1
#
_cell.length_a   1.000
_cell.length_b   1.000
_cell.length_c   1.000
_cell.angle_alpha   90.00
_cell.angle_beta   90.00
_cell.angle_gamma   90.00
#
_symmetry.space_group_name_H-M   'P 1'
#
loop_
_entity.id
_entity.type
_entity.pdbx_description
1 polymer ?
#
loop_
_entity_poly.entity_id
_entity_poly.type
_entity_poly.pdbx_seq_one_letter_code
_entity_poly.pdbx_strand_id
1 'polypeptide(L)'
;MTEEKYAELFPDSSYVKSASIPTFGEYAQIWLDSREIVETTRSNYKGTLNRYWMPYLAEARIDLVSAADVRHVVANTGWSSAGVRRNAVDRLSSIFKSALADGLINRNPCASIARPRLAKKQVDPYEREDAERIIGYLYETCRGLTEIYAVWSEFAFSQGCGRQNRRR
;
A
#
# COMPACT_ATOMS: atom_id res chain seq x y z
N MET A 1 -33.05 33.45 -2.71
CA MET A 1 -31.96 33.78 -1.78
C MET A 1 -30.76 33.00 -2.26
N THR A 2 -29.68 33.67 -2.67
CA THR A 2 -28.45 32.99 -3.14
C THR A 2 -27.67 32.44 -1.95
N GLU A 3 -27.03 31.28 -2.13
CA GLU A 3 -26.26 30.57 -1.09
C GLU A 3 -25.17 31.46 -0.46
N GLU A 4 -24.58 32.33 -1.28
CA GLU A 4 -23.58 33.33 -0.89
C GLU A 4 -24.10 34.25 0.23
N LYS A 5 -25.36 34.70 0.10
CA LYS A 5 -25.98 35.62 1.06
C LYS A 5 -26.39 34.94 2.37
N TYR A 6 -26.56 33.61 2.36
CA TYR A 6 -26.90 32.84 3.56
C TYR A 6 -25.65 32.58 4.42
N ALA A 7 -24.49 32.40 3.79
CA ALA A 7 -23.20 32.22 4.46
C ALA A 7 -22.72 33.49 5.20
N GLU A 8 -22.99 34.68 4.66
CA GLU A 8 -22.64 35.96 5.30
C GLU A 8 -23.45 36.25 6.56
N LEU A 9 -24.69 35.76 6.64
CA LEU A 9 -25.61 36.09 7.73
C LEU A 9 -25.44 35.22 8.99
N PHE A 10 -24.83 34.03 8.85
CA PHE A 10 -24.66 33.09 9.96
C PHE A 10 -23.27 32.45 9.96
N PRO A 11 -22.22 33.19 10.40
CA PRO A 11 -20.84 32.70 10.42
C PRO A 11 -20.63 31.48 11.34
N ASP A 12 -21.48 31.29 12.35
CA ASP A 12 -21.44 30.14 13.29
C ASP A 12 -22.47 29.04 12.98
N SER A 13 -23.23 29.14 11.87
CA SER A 13 -24.18 28.06 11.55
C SER A 13 -23.43 26.79 11.16
N SER A 14 -23.93 25.64 11.62
CA SER A 14 -23.43 24.30 11.27
C SER A 14 -23.37 24.03 9.76
N TYR A 15 -23.94 24.92 8.94
CA TYR A 15 -23.92 24.88 7.48
C TYR A 15 -22.52 25.18 6.89
N VAL A 16 -21.71 26.03 7.54
CA VAL A 16 -20.34 26.33 7.09
C VAL A 16 -19.39 25.14 7.31
N LYS A 17 -19.67 24.27 8.30
CA LYS A 17 -18.90 23.03 8.51
C LYS A 17 -19.10 21.99 7.42
N SER A 18 -20.19 22.07 6.64
CA SER A 18 -20.43 21.20 5.48
C SER A 18 -19.55 21.52 4.27
N ALA A 19 -18.88 22.68 4.27
CA ALA A 19 -18.22 23.26 3.11
C ALA A 19 -16.79 22.75 2.82
N SER A 20 -16.22 21.82 3.60
CA SER A 20 -14.89 21.28 3.25
C SER A 20 -14.62 19.88 3.80
N ILE A 21 -15.55 18.95 3.61
CA ILE A 21 -15.17 17.53 3.74
C ILE A 21 -14.45 17.16 2.44
N PRO A 22 -13.15 16.83 2.48
CA PRO A 22 -12.39 16.57 1.28
C PRO A 22 -12.92 15.31 0.58
N THR A 23 -12.73 15.28 -0.73
CA THR A 23 -12.90 14.05 -1.50
C THR A 23 -11.86 13.02 -1.08
N PHE A 24 -12.14 11.75 -1.34
CA PHE A 24 -11.17 10.70 -1.08
C PHE A 24 -9.87 10.92 -1.86
N GLY A 25 -9.95 11.45 -3.09
CA GLY A 25 -8.77 11.77 -3.91
C GLY A 25 -7.87 12.82 -3.25
N GLU A 26 -8.45 13.92 -2.78
CA GLU A 26 -7.73 14.99 -2.08
C GLU A 26 -7.14 14.51 -0.76
N TYR A 27 -7.96 13.82 0.05
CA TYR A 27 -7.50 13.31 1.33
C TYR A 27 -6.41 12.25 1.18
N ALA A 28 -6.46 11.43 0.14
CA ALA A 28 -5.40 10.46 -0.15
C ALA A 28 -4.06 11.14 -0.51
N GLN A 29 -4.06 12.32 -1.14
CA GLN A 29 -2.83 13.09 -1.35
C GLN A 29 -2.29 13.63 -0.02
N ILE A 30 -3.14 14.24 0.81
CA ILE A 30 -2.77 14.72 2.16
C ILE A 30 -2.17 13.57 2.99
N TRP A 31 -2.77 12.38 2.90
CA TRP A 31 -2.29 11.18 3.57
C TRP A 31 -0.93 10.70 3.05
N LEU A 32 -0.65 10.85 1.74
CA LEU A 32 0.66 10.54 1.18
C LEU A 32 1.71 11.56 1.61
N ASP A 33 1.36 12.84 1.69
CA ASP A 33 2.26 13.94 2.01
C ASP A 33 2.62 14.01 3.50
N SER A 34 1.69 13.59 4.37
CA SER A 34 1.91 13.49 5.82
C SER A 34 2.84 12.33 6.23
N ARG A 35 3.20 11.43 5.31
CA ARG A 35 4.06 10.27 5.62
C ARG A 35 5.50 10.52 5.18
N GLU A 36 6.43 10.36 6.11
CA GLU A 36 7.86 10.25 5.81
C GLU A 36 8.16 8.85 5.23
N ILE A 37 8.10 8.72 3.91
CA ILE A 37 8.45 7.49 3.19
C ILE A 37 9.40 7.78 2.02
N VAL A 38 10.27 6.81 1.70
CA VAL A 38 11.18 6.89 0.55
C VAL A 38 10.37 7.01 -0.74
N GLU A 39 10.85 7.83 -1.68
CA GLU A 39 10.17 8.15 -2.95
C GLU A 39 9.69 6.91 -3.72
N THR A 40 10.48 5.83 -3.77
CA THR A 40 10.10 4.55 -4.39
C THR A 40 8.83 3.96 -3.76
N THR A 41 8.70 4.05 -2.44
CA THR A 41 7.52 3.56 -1.72
C THR A 41 6.31 4.47 -1.96
N ARG A 42 6.54 5.79 -2.01
CA ARG A 42 5.50 6.79 -2.32
C ARG A 42 4.93 6.57 -3.72
N SER A 43 5.78 6.38 -4.71
CA SER A 43 5.39 6.07 -6.08
C SER A 43 4.60 4.77 -6.17
N ASN A 44 5.03 3.71 -5.46
CA ASN A 44 4.31 2.45 -5.42
C ASN A 44 2.91 2.59 -4.78
N TYR A 45 2.79 3.37 -3.70
CA TYR A 45 1.50 3.65 -3.07
C TYR A 45 0.60 4.45 -4.01
N LYS A 46 1.11 5.53 -4.60
CA LYS A 46 0.38 6.34 -5.59
C LYS A 46 -0.11 5.49 -6.76
N GLY A 47 0.74 4.62 -7.31
CA GLY A 47 0.38 3.70 -8.38
C GLY A 47 -0.73 2.73 -7.97
N THR A 48 -0.65 2.17 -6.76
CA THR A 48 -1.69 1.27 -6.22
C THR A 48 -3.02 2.02 -6.03
N LEU A 49 -2.98 3.23 -5.48
CA LEU A 49 -4.18 4.04 -5.26
C LEU A 49 -4.83 4.46 -6.57
N ASN A 50 -4.04 4.97 -7.51
CA ASN A 50 -4.50 5.43 -8.82
C ASN A 50 -5.07 4.30 -9.67
N ARG A 51 -4.53 3.08 -9.55
CA ARG A 51 -4.99 1.94 -10.35
C ARG A 51 -6.30 1.36 -9.85
N TYR A 52 -6.47 1.22 -8.53
CA TYR A 52 -7.57 0.43 -7.97
C TYR A 52 -8.66 1.27 -7.30
N TRP A 53 -8.32 2.43 -6.73
CA TRP A 53 -9.25 3.20 -5.90
C TRP A 53 -9.70 4.49 -6.55
N MET A 54 -8.78 5.24 -7.16
CA MET A 54 -9.11 6.53 -7.78
C MET A 54 -10.20 6.45 -8.87
N PRO A 55 -10.25 5.43 -9.75
CA PRO A 55 -11.29 5.39 -10.79
C PRO A 55 -12.72 5.29 -10.25
N TYR A 56 -12.89 4.88 -8.99
CA TYR A 56 -14.20 4.65 -8.37
C TYR A 56 -14.51 5.60 -7.23
N LEU A 57 -13.49 6.05 -6.50
CA LEU A 57 -13.66 6.79 -5.24
C LEU A 57 -13.09 8.20 -5.30
N ALA A 58 -12.33 8.60 -6.32
CA ALA A 58 -11.61 9.89 -6.32
C ALA A 58 -12.53 11.09 -6.04
N GLU A 59 -13.70 11.16 -6.69
CA GLU A 59 -14.68 12.24 -6.57
C GLU A 59 -15.65 12.04 -5.39
N ALA A 60 -15.66 10.85 -4.78
CA ALA A 60 -16.53 10.58 -3.65
C ALA A 60 -16.01 11.28 -2.40
N ARG A 61 -16.90 11.95 -1.66
CA ARG A 61 -16.57 12.51 -0.35
C ARG A 61 -16.20 11.39 0.62
N ILE A 62 -15.15 11.61 1.42
CA ILE A 62 -14.61 10.56 2.29
C ILE A 62 -15.59 10.08 3.36
N ASP A 63 -16.54 10.93 3.76
CA ASP A 63 -17.62 10.64 4.72
C ASP A 63 -18.73 9.74 4.16
N LEU A 64 -18.98 9.84 2.85
CA LEU A 64 -20.03 9.08 2.16
C LEU A 64 -19.59 7.69 1.71
N VAL A 65 -18.29 7.41 1.68
CA VAL A 65 -17.79 6.10 1.23
C VAL A 65 -18.25 5.02 2.20
N SER A 66 -19.14 4.15 1.73
CA SER A 66 -19.68 3.06 2.52
C SER A 66 -18.85 1.79 2.36
N ALA A 67 -19.02 0.85 3.31
CA ALA A 67 -18.45 -0.49 3.19
C ALA A 67 -18.97 -1.26 1.97
N ALA A 68 -20.18 -0.92 1.47
CA ALA A 68 -20.76 -1.56 0.29
C ALA A 68 -20.04 -1.09 -0.98
N ASP A 69 -19.71 0.20 -1.08
CA ASP A 69 -18.98 0.76 -2.22
C ASP A 69 -17.60 0.12 -2.34
N VAL A 70 -16.88 0.01 -1.23
CA VAL A 70 -15.56 -0.64 -1.24
C VAL A 70 -15.69 -2.13 -1.61
N ARG A 71 -16.72 -2.84 -1.13
CA ARG A 71 -16.98 -4.23 -1.53
C ARG A 71 -17.27 -4.35 -3.02
N HIS A 72 -18.05 -3.43 -3.58
CA HIS A 72 -18.36 -3.37 -5.00
C HIS A 72 -17.09 -3.14 -5.85
N VAL A 73 -16.25 -2.18 -5.46
CA VAL A 73 -14.95 -1.93 -6.11
C VAL A 73 -14.06 -3.16 -6.05
N VAL A 74 -13.95 -3.80 -4.89
CA VAL A 74 -13.14 -5.02 -4.71
C VAL A 74 -13.65 -6.19 -5.54
N ALA A 75 -14.97 -6.33 -5.70
CA ALA A 75 -15.58 -7.38 -6.51
C ALA A 75 -15.37 -7.15 -8.02
N ASN A 76 -15.44 -5.90 -8.47
CA ASN A 76 -15.28 -5.53 -9.88
C ASN A 76 -13.81 -5.40 -10.32
N THR A 77 -12.87 -5.33 -9.37
CA THR A 77 -11.45 -5.21 -9.68
C THR A 77 -10.84 -6.57 -10.00
N GLY A 78 -10.22 -6.69 -11.18
CA GLY A 78 -9.40 -7.85 -11.56
C GLY A 78 -8.06 -7.87 -10.82
N TRP A 79 -7.99 -8.57 -9.69
CA TRP A 79 -6.77 -8.67 -8.88
C TRP A 79 -5.77 -9.68 -9.46
N SER A 80 -4.50 -9.28 -9.63
CA SER A 80 -3.44 -10.19 -10.09
C SER A 80 -3.09 -11.28 -9.07
N SER A 81 -3.24 -11.01 -7.77
CA SER A 81 -3.04 -12.00 -6.71
C SER A 81 -3.78 -11.62 -5.42
N ALA A 82 -4.01 -12.59 -4.55
CA ALA A 82 -4.58 -12.35 -3.21
C ALA A 82 -3.73 -11.38 -2.37
N GLY A 83 -2.40 -11.38 -2.59
CA GLY A 83 -1.48 -10.46 -1.94
C GLY A 83 -1.64 -9.01 -2.39
N VAL A 84 -1.82 -8.80 -3.70
CA VAL A 84 -2.09 -7.47 -4.26
C VAL A 84 -3.42 -6.94 -3.71
N ARG A 85 -4.46 -7.78 -3.69
CA ARG A 85 -5.76 -7.43 -3.10
C ARG A 85 -5.63 -7.03 -1.63
N ARG A 86 -4.94 -7.83 -0.83
CA ARG A 86 -4.73 -7.52 0.60
C ARG A 86 -3.98 -6.21 0.77
N ASN A 87 -2.86 -6.03 0.06
CA ASN A 87 -2.06 -4.82 0.16
C ASN A 87 -2.87 -3.58 -0.22
N ALA A 88 -3.63 -3.62 -1.32
CA ALA A 88 -4.47 -2.51 -1.74
C ALA A 88 -5.53 -2.16 -0.69
N VAL A 89 -6.22 -3.16 -0.13
CA VAL A 89 -7.23 -2.97 0.93
C VAL A 89 -6.60 -2.48 2.23
N ASP A 90 -5.41 -2.95 2.59
CA ASP A 90 -4.69 -2.50 3.79
C ASP A 90 -4.31 -1.01 3.68
N ARG A 91 -3.90 -0.54 2.49
CA ARG A 91 -3.62 0.89 2.26
C ARG A 91 -4.88 1.72 2.36
N LEU A 92 -5.95 1.29 1.70
CA LEU A 92 -7.24 1.96 1.80
C LEU A 92 -7.72 2.06 3.26
N SER A 93 -7.64 0.94 4.00
CA SER A 93 -7.97 0.89 5.42
C SER A 93 -7.10 1.85 6.24
N SER A 94 -5.84 2.07 5.87
CA SER A 94 -4.98 3.03 6.57
C SER A 94 -5.38 4.47 6.31
N ILE A 95 -5.83 4.82 5.10
CA ILE A 95 -6.33 6.15 4.77
C ILE A 95 -7.58 6.44 5.60
N PHE A 96 -8.56 5.52 5.61
CA PHE A 96 -9.77 5.69 6.43
C PHE A 96 -9.50 5.70 7.94
N LYS A 97 -8.43 5.04 8.41
CA LYS A 97 -8.01 5.15 9.81
C LYS A 97 -7.47 6.54 10.13
N SER A 98 -6.68 7.13 9.24
CA SER A 98 -6.22 8.51 9.38
C SER A 98 -7.42 9.46 9.35
N ALA A 99 -8.37 9.27 8.43
CA ALA A 99 -9.57 10.12 8.35
C ALA A 99 -10.44 10.01 9.61
N LEU A 100 -10.49 8.84 10.24
CA LEU A 100 -11.16 8.63 11.52
C LEU A 100 -10.42 9.35 12.66
N ALA A 101 -9.08 9.32 12.66
CA ALA A 101 -8.26 10.03 13.65
C ALA A 101 -8.39 11.56 13.51
N ASP A 102 -8.52 12.05 12.27
CA ASP A 102 -8.74 13.46 11.96
C ASP A 102 -10.20 13.90 12.20
N GLY A 103 -11.09 12.98 12.58
CA GLY A 103 -12.51 13.27 12.87
C GLY A 103 -13.37 13.55 11.63
N LEU A 104 -12.87 13.25 10.42
CA LEU A 104 -13.60 13.44 9.16
C LEU A 104 -14.69 12.39 8.94
N ILE A 105 -14.51 11.20 9.52
CA ILE A 105 -15.47 10.10 9.44
C ILE A 105 -15.78 9.57 10.84
N ASN A 106 -17.02 9.12 11.06
CA ASN A 106 -17.44 8.52 12.33
C ASN A 106 -17.15 7.01 12.41
N ARG A 107 -16.99 6.34 11.26
CA ARG A 107 -16.81 4.89 11.18
C ARG A 107 -15.87 4.53 10.04
N ASN A 108 -15.01 3.53 10.27
CA ASN A 108 -14.17 3.00 9.21
C ASN A 108 -14.96 2.02 8.30
N PRO A 109 -15.17 2.33 7.01
CA PRO A 109 -15.91 1.46 6.08
C PRO A 109 -15.13 0.17 5.76
N CYS A 110 -13.80 0.21 5.83
CA CYS A 110 -12.92 -0.92 5.53
C CYS A 110 -12.82 -1.96 6.64
N ALA A 111 -13.36 -1.70 7.83
CA ALA A 111 -13.31 -2.64 8.97
C ALA A 111 -14.10 -3.92 8.71
N SER A 112 -15.16 -3.85 7.89
CA SER A 112 -16.04 -4.98 7.57
C SER A 112 -15.57 -5.83 6.38
N ILE A 113 -14.46 -5.46 5.73
CA ILE A 113 -14.01 -6.12 4.51
C ILE A 113 -13.13 -7.32 4.87
N ALA A 114 -13.57 -8.51 4.44
CA ALA A 114 -12.80 -9.73 4.60
C ALA A 114 -11.46 -9.64 3.86
N ARG A 115 -10.36 -9.74 4.61
CA ARG A 115 -9.00 -9.74 4.07
C ARG A 115 -8.58 -11.19 3.80
N PRO A 116 -8.15 -11.52 2.58
CA PRO A 116 -7.68 -12.87 2.29
C PRO A 116 -6.46 -13.19 3.16
N ARG A 117 -6.47 -14.35 3.82
CA ARG A 117 -5.33 -14.83 4.59
C ARG A 117 -4.23 -15.23 3.61
N LEU A 118 -3.13 -14.48 3.61
CA LEU A 118 -1.95 -14.86 2.83
C LEU A 118 -1.24 -15.98 3.57
N ALA A 119 -1.02 -17.10 2.87
CA ALA A 119 -0.02 -18.07 3.30
C ALA A 119 1.34 -17.36 3.30
N LYS A 120 2.13 -17.54 4.37
CA LYS A 120 3.52 -17.05 4.38
C LYS A 120 4.24 -17.76 3.24
N LYS A 121 4.83 -17.01 2.32
CA LYS A 121 5.76 -17.58 1.35
C LYS A 121 6.90 -18.19 2.19
N GLN A 122 6.98 -19.52 2.26
CA GLN A 122 8.18 -20.15 2.78
C GLN A 122 9.28 -19.77 1.79
N VAL A 123 10.18 -18.90 2.24
CA VAL A 123 11.42 -18.67 1.50
C VAL A 123 12.19 -19.96 1.67
N ASP A 124 12.39 -20.67 0.58
CA ASP A 124 13.18 -21.90 0.58
C ASP A 124 14.61 -21.51 0.97
N PRO A 125 15.10 -21.92 2.16
CA PRO A 125 16.45 -21.60 2.56
C PRO A 125 17.41 -22.34 1.63
N TYR A 126 18.26 -21.59 0.92
CA TYR A 126 19.31 -22.18 0.10
C TYR A 126 20.14 -23.18 0.93
N GLU A 127 20.18 -24.44 0.50
CA GLU A 127 21.11 -25.40 1.07
C GLU A 127 22.54 -25.04 0.65
N ARG A 128 23.50 -25.27 1.55
CA ARG A 128 24.89 -24.84 1.35
C ARG A 128 25.50 -25.43 0.08
N GLU A 129 25.11 -26.66 -0.24
CA GLU A 129 25.57 -27.38 -1.43
C GLU A 129 25.03 -26.79 -2.74
N ASP A 130 23.84 -26.18 -2.73
CA ASP A 130 23.32 -25.45 -3.90
C ASP A 130 24.10 -24.13 -4.11
N ALA A 131 24.43 -23.44 -3.03
CA ALA A 131 25.21 -22.20 -3.08
C ALA A 131 26.62 -22.45 -3.63
N GLU A 132 27.30 -23.50 -3.15
CA GLU A 132 28.64 -23.88 -3.62
C GLU A 132 28.63 -24.30 -5.10
N ARG A 133 27.58 -25.00 -5.56
CA ARG A 133 27.39 -25.31 -6.99
C ARG A 133 27.19 -24.07 -7.86
N ILE A 134 26.40 -23.11 -7.40
CA ILE A 134 26.19 -21.84 -8.12
C ILE A 134 27.50 -21.05 -8.19
N ILE A 135 28.26 -20.97 -7.09
CA ILE A 135 29.55 -20.28 -7.05
C ILE A 135 30.53 -20.92 -8.04
N GLY A 136 30.65 -22.26 -8.04
CA GLY A 136 31.50 -22.98 -8.99
C GLY A 136 31.11 -22.72 -10.45
N TYR A 137 29.81 -22.79 -10.76
CA TYR A 137 29.29 -22.48 -12.09
C TYR A 137 29.58 -21.03 -12.52
N LEU A 138 29.50 -20.07 -11.59
CA LEU A 138 29.83 -18.66 -11.85
C LEU A 138 31.32 -18.48 -12.14
N TYR A 139 32.21 -19.17 -11.44
CA TYR A 139 33.65 -19.13 -11.75
C TYR A 139 34.00 -19.77 -13.09
N GLU A 140 33.24 -20.78 -13.53
CA GLU A 140 33.45 -21.43 -14.83
C GLU A 140 32.89 -20.59 -16.00
N THR A 141 31.77 -19.91 -15.79
CA THR A 141 31.02 -19.22 -16.84
C THR A 141 31.37 -17.73 -16.95
N CYS A 142 31.55 -17.05 -15.83
CA CYS A 142 31.87 -15.62 -15.82
C CYS A 142 33.37 -15.41 -15.99
N ARG A 143 33.76 -14.49 -16.88
CA ARG A 143 35.16 -14.10 -17.11
C ARG A 143 35.33 -12.59 -17.07
N GLY A 144 36.48 -12.13 -16.60
CA GLY A 144 36.81 -10.70 -16.51
C GLY A 144 35.90 -9.96 -15.53
N LEU A 145 35.29 -8.84 -15.94
CA LEU A 145 34.44 -8.01 -15.07
C LEU A 145 33.24 -8.75 -14.44
N THR A 146 32.83 -9.89 -15.00
CA THR A 146 31.72 -10.70 -14.47
C THR A 146 32.15 -11.67 -13.36
N GLU A 147 33.46 -11.92 -13.16
CA GLU A 147 33.98 -12.72 -12.03
C GLU A 147 33.65 -12.08 -10.67
N ILE A 148 33.42 -10.76 -10.66
CA ILE A 148 32.99 -10.02 -9.47
C ILE A 148 31.69 -10.60 -8.89
N TYR A 149 30.80 -11.16 -9.73
CA TYR A 149 29.58 -11.81 -9.26
C TYR A 149 29.84 -13.12 -8.51
N ALA A 150 30.87 -13.88 -8.90
CA ALA A 150 31.26 -15.11 -8.21
C ALA A 150 31.84 -14.78 -6.81
N VAL A 151 32.75 -13.80 -6.77
CA VAL A 151 33.36 -13.29 -5.52
C VAL A 151 32.32 -12.67 -4.58
N TRP A 152 31.38 -11.90 -5.13
CA TRP A 152 30.28 -11.32 -4.35
C TRP A 152 29.36 -12.39 -3.78
N SER A 153 29.05 -13.43 -4.57
CA SER A 153 28.19 -14.54 -4.13
C SER A 153 28.86 -15.33 -3.00
N GLU A 154 30.13 -15.68 -3.15
CA GLU A 154 30.94 -16.34 -2.11
C GLU A 154 30.93 -15.54 -0.80
N PHE A 155 31.17 -14.23 -0.89
CA PHE A 155 31.13 -13.34 0.27
C PHE A 155 29.72 -13.27 0.91
N ALA A 156 28.68 -13.12 0.10
CA ALA A 156 27.29 -13.02 0.57
C ALA A 156 26.84 -14.30 1.31
N PHE A 157 27.21 -15.48 0.79
CA PHE A 157 26.91 -16.76 1.43
C PHE A 157 27.72 -16.97 2.72
N SER A 158 28.98 -16.53 2.75
CA SER A 158 29.85 -16.62 3.94
C SER A 158 29.34 -15.75 5.11
N GLN A 159 28.86 -14.54 4.81
CA GLN A 159 28.30 -13.60 5.80
C GLN A 159 26.86 -13.93 6.22
N GLY A 160 26.25 -14.99 5.67
CA GLY A 160 24.92 -15.44 6.06
C GLY A 160 23.77 -14.60 5.50
N CYS A 161 24.00 -13.79 4.46
CA CYS A 161 22.91 -13.19 3.68
C CYS A 161 22.14 -14.32 2.98
N GLY A 162 21.02 -14.75 3.58
CA GLY A 162 20.23 -15.90 3.13
C GLY A 162 20.02 -16.98 4.20
N ARG A 163 20.74 -16.92 5.34
CA ARG A 163 20.49 -17.81 6.48
C ARG A 163 19.31 -17.30 7.30
N GLN A 164 18.10 -17.78 7.01
CA GLN A 164 17.03 -17.73 8.01
C GLN A 164 17.31 -18.81 9.05
N ASN A 165 17.76 -18.34 10.22
CA ASN A 165 18.08 -19.12 11.40
C ASN A 165 16.91 -20.05 11.74
N ARG A 166 17.05 -21.37 11.46
CA ARG A 166 16.18 -22.40 12.07
C ARG A 166 16.55 -22.48 13.55
N ARG A 167 16.05 -21.53 14.35
CA ARG A 167 15.97 -21.76 15.80
C ARG A 167 14.86 -22.79 16.02
N ARG A 168 15.31 -23.99 16.38
CA ARG A 168 14.48 -25.05 16.98
C ARG A 168 13.80 -24.53 18.25
#